data_AF-A0A977IGE5-F1
#
_entry.id   AF-A0A977IGE5-F1
#
_cell.length_a   1.000
_cell.length_b   1.000
_cell.length_c   1.000
_cell.angle_alpha   90.00
_cell.angle_beta   90.00
_cell.angle_gamma   90.00
#
_symmetry.space_group_name_H-M   'P 1'
#
loop_
_entity.id
_entity.type
_entity.pdbx_description
1 polymer ?
#
loop_
_entity_poly.entity_id
_entity_poly.type
_entity_poly.pdbx_seq_one_letter_code
_entity_poly.pdbx_strand_id
1 'polypeptide(L)'
;MNPQTFDRFTKRYKGKLPGMSDSERVRTYMAWCKENHLEEVVLRLSSESKGGWSKNFTLDFTTERVIVSKKSFLAKFADLGYVAGLAPYPYLLTMNNNNDGGKDDTSKIRKQANFTPEDLLRSENFGYSIWYSDMREFTLRKGWETMVTNMMGRAIVSNFLTIKTTDGKTYDFTLPVNKNGLYESVFFWLGVALPIRIAEK
;
A
#
# COMPACT_ATOMS: atom_id res chain seq x y z
N MET A 1 -8.56 -5.76 -7.75
CA MET A 1 -9.76 -5.36 -8.52
C MET A 1 -9.83 -6.02 -9.87
N ASN A 2 -11.04 -6.38 -10.28
CA ASN A 2 -11.38 -6.69 -11.67
C ASN A 2 -11.24 -5.42 -12.55
N PRO A 3 -10.50 -5.45 -13.67
CA PRO A 3 -10.38 -4.32 -14.60
C PRO A 3 -11.72 -3.67 -15.01
N GLN A 4 -12.79 -4.47 -15.08
CA GLN A 4 -14.14 -3.99 -15.38
C GLN A 4 -14.67 -3.01 -14.33
N THR A 5 -14.31 -3.19 -13.05
CA THR A 5 -14.71 -2.30 -11.97
C THR A 5 -13.96 -0.97 -12.06
N PHE A 6 -12.69 -0.97 -12.47
CA PHE A 6 -11.94 0.27 -12.70
C PHE A 6 -12.54 1.06 -13.86
N ASP A 7 -12.83 0.38 -14.96
CA ASP A 7 -13.43 0.98 -16.15
C ASP A 7 -14.81 1.62 -15.84
N ARG A 8 -15.61 1.02 -14.95
CA ARG A 8 -16.85 1.64 -14.45
C ARG A 8 -16.58 2.94 -13.70
N PHE A 9 -15.56 2.97 -12.84
CA PHE A 9 -15.16 4.19 -12.13
C PHE A 9 -14.71 5.29 -13.10
N THR A 10 -13.80 4.98 -14.02
CA THR A 10 -13.23 5.97 -14.95
C THR A 10 -14.27 6.51 -15.91
N LYS A 11 -15.22 5.67 -16.37
CA LYS A 11 -16.39 6.12 -17.14
C LYS A 11 -17.31 7.06 -16.35
N ARG A 12 -17.60 6.75 -15.07
CA ARG A 12 -18.46 7.58 -14.22
C ARG A 12 -17.87 8.95 -13.93
N TYR A 13 -16.56 9.04 -13.75
CA TYR A 13 -15.85 10.28 -13.42
C TYR A 13 -15.12 10.92 -14.62
N LYS A 14 -15.46 10.48 -15.83
CA LYS A 14 -14.89 11.02 -17.08
C LYS A 14 -15.05 12.54 -17.13
N GLY A 15 -13.96 13.25 -17.42
CA GLY A 15 -13.92 14.72 -17.47
C GLY A 15 -13.77 15.43 -16.12
N LYS A 16 -14.05 14.76 -14.99
CA LYS A 16 -13.81 15.33 -13.64
C LYS A 16 -12.41 15.03 -13.11
N LEU A 17 -11.88 13.82 -13.39
CA LEU A 17 -10.57 13.40 -12.92
C LEU A 17 -9.41 14.35 -13.33
N PRO A 18 -9.33 14.87 -14.57
CA PRO A 18 -8.22 15.72 -14.98
C PRO A 18 -8.08 17.01 -14.15
N GLY A 19 -9.20 17.55 -13.64
CA GLY A 19 -9.20 18.76 -12.82
C GLY A 19 -8.87 18.53 -11.33
N MET A 20 -8.71 17.28 -10.91
CA MET A 20 -8.39 16.89 -9.54
C MET A 20 -6.89 16.69 -9.36
N SER A 21 -6.36 17.07 -8.20
CA SER A 21 -5.03 16.66 -7.73
C SER A 21 -4.94 15.15 -7.52
N ASP A 22 -3.73 14.60 -7.49
CA ASP A 22 -3.50 13.17 -7.25
C ASP A 22 -4.17 12.67 -5.96
N SER A 23 -4.09 13.47 -4.89
CA SER A 23 -4.73 13.14 -3.61
C SER A 23 -6.25 13.10 -3.73
N GLU A 24 -6.85 14.04 -4.46
CA GLU A 24 -8.31 14.08 -4.69
C GLU A 24 -8.77 12.91 -5.56
N ARG A 25 -8.01 12.55 -6.61
CA ARG A 25 -8.33 11.39 -7.44
C ARG A 25 -8.34 10.10 -6.64
N VAL A 26 -7.29 9.87 -5.84
CA VAL A 26 -7.21 8.69 -4.98
C VAL A 26 -8.35 8.68 -3.96
N ARG A 27 -8.61 9.79 -3.25
CA ARG A 27 -9.72 9.87 -2.28
C ARG A 27 -11.09 9.67 -2.92
N THR A 28 -11.31 10.21 -4.11
CA THR A 28 -12.57 10.04 -4.86
C THR A 28 -12.77 8.57 -5.24
N TYR A 29 -11.70 7.90 -5.66
CA TYR A 29 -11.73 6.47 -5.93
C TYR A 29 -12.02 5.64 -4.67
N MET A 30 -11.35 5.94 -3.55
CA MET A 30 -11.61 5.28 -2.26
C MET A 30 -13.06 5.45 -1.81
N ALA A 31 -13.62 6.66 -1.94
CA ALA A 31 -15.01 6.94 -1.62
C ALA A 31 -15.97 6.15 -2.52
N TRP A 32 -15.70 6.09 -3.83
CA TRP A 32 -16.51 5.32 -4.76
C TRP A 32 -16.47 3.81 -4.47
N CYS A 33 -15.31 3.25 -4.13
CA CYS A 33 -15.22 1.85 -3.70
C CYS A 33 -16.11 1.59 -2.47
N LYS A 34 -16.06 2.48 -1.47
CA LYS A 34 -16.89 2.39 -0.26
C LYS A 34 -18.39 2.49 -0.56
N GLU A 35 -18.81 3.44 -1.40
CA GLU A 35 -20.21 3.60 -1.82
C GLU A 35 -20.77 2.37 -2.54
N ASN A 36 -19.91 1.61 -3.21
CA ASN A 36 -20.30 0.43 -3.98
C ASN A 36 -20.03 -0.89 -3.23
N HIS A 37 -19.67 -0.84 -1.94
CA HIS A 37 -19.35 -2.01 -1.13
C HIS A 37 -18.24 -2.88 -1.74
N LEU A 38 -17.19 -2.23 -2.25
CA LEU A 38 -16.04 -2.88 -2.89
C LEU A 38 -14.84 -2.88 -1.95
N GLU A 39 -14.40 -4.06 -1.54
CA GLU A 39 -13.10 -4.23 -0.90
C GLU A 39 -12.01 -4.33 -1.98
N GLU A 40 -11.02 -3.44 -1.92
CA GLU A 40 -9.94 -3.42 -2.90
C GLU A 40 -8.58 -3.22 -2.26
N VAL A 41 -7.54 -3.82 -2.84
CA VAL A 41 -6.14 -3.61 -2.40
C VAL A 41 -5.65 -2.26 -2.91
N VAL A 42 -5.28 -1.37 -1.99
CA VAL A 42 -4.99 0.05 -2.25
C VAL A 42 -3.57 0.45 -1.91
N LEU A 43 -2.86 -0.38 -1.15
CA LEU A 43 -1.41 -0.26 -0.97
C LEU A 43 -0.85 -1.61 -0.55
N ARG A 44 0.33 -1.94 -1.06
CA ARG A 44 1.10 -3.09 -0.60
C ARG A 44 2.44 -2.62 -0.06
N LEU A 45 2.75 -2.98 1.18
CA LEU A 45 4.06 -2.75 1.79
C LEU A 45 4.73 -4.08 2.12
N SER A 46 6.06 -4.06 2.07
CA SER A 46 6.93 -5.13 2.50
C SER A 46 7.42 -4.88 3.91
N SER A 47 7.25 -5.85 4.80
CA SER A 47 7.85 -5.84 6.13
C SER A 47 8.89 -6.93 6.32
N GLU A 48 9.95 -6.57 7.04
CA GLU A 48 10.99 -7.47 7.50
C GLU A 48 11.10 -7.39 9.02
N SER A 49 11.42 -8.52 9.63
CA SER A 49 11.70 -8.61 11.06
C SER A 49 13.21 -8.50 11.29
N LYS A 50 13.59 -7.85 12.39
CA LYS A 50 15.00 -7.64 12.78
C LYS A 50 15.72 -9.01 12.83
N GLY A 51 16.79 -9.16 12.05
CA GLY A 51 17.66 -10.35 12.09
C GLY A 51 17.67 -11.26 10.85
N GLY A 52 17.15 -10.83 9.69
CA GLY A 52 17.42 -11.43 8.36
C GLY A 52 16.85 -12.84 8.10
N TRP A 53 16.52 -13.59 9.16
CA TRP A 53 16.06 -14.98 9.13
C TRP A 53 14.63 -15.15 9.66
N SER A 54 14.02 -14.07 10.15
CA SER A 54 12.68 -14.02 10.75
C SER A 54 11.50 -13.99 9.76
N LYS A 55 10.28 -14.09 10.31
CA LYS A 55 8.97 -13.89 9.67
C LYS A 55 8.93 -12.56 8.91
N ASN A 56 9.07 -12.62 7.59
CA ASN A 56 8.85 -11.49 6.69
C ASN A 56 7.39 -11.48 6.27
N PHE A 57 6.79 -10.29 6.17
CA PHE A 57 5.37 -10.15 5.88
C PHE A 57 5.13 -9.22 4.69
N THR A 58 4.07 -9.52 3.95
CA THR A 58 3.44 -8.56 3.03
C THR A 58 2.25 -7.97 3.77
N LEU A 59 2.15 -6.64 3.74
CA LEU A 59 1.06 -5.86 4.30
C LEU A 59 0.22 -5.34 3.13
N ASP A 60 -0.93 -5.95 2.91
CA ASP A 60 -1.90 -5.56 1.90
C ASP A 60 -2.97 -4.70 2.55
N PHE A 61 -2.88 -3.39 2.37
CA PHE A 61 -3.90 -2.45 2.80
C PHE A 61 -5.04 -2.48 1.80
N THR A 62 -6.23 -2.77 2.29
CA THR A 62 -7.47 -2.69 1.52
C THR A 62 -8.24 -1.43 1.87
N THR A 63 -9.41 -1.23 1.25
CA THR A 63 -10.37 -0.19 1.64
C THR A 63 -10.95 -0.40 3.05
N GLU A 64 -10.84 -1.60 3.63
CA GLU A 64 -11.49 -1.96 4.90
C GLU A 64 -10.53 -2.44 6.01
N ARG A 65 -9.39 -3.03 5.64
CA ARG A 65 -8.48 -3.70 6.59
C ARG A 65 -7.06 -3.80 6.05
N VAL A 66 -6.16 -4.24 6.92
CA VAL A 66 -4.81 -4.67 6.54
C VAL A 66 -4.77 -6.19 6.58
N ILE A 67 -4.49 -6.81 5.44
CA ILE A 67 -4.24 -8.26 5.32
C ILE A 67 -2.75 -8.49 5.47
N VAL A 68 -2.36 -9.33 6.44
CA VAL A 68 -0.96 -9.66 6.73
C VAL A 68 -0.67 -11.08 6.30
N SER A 69 0.20 -11.23 5.32
CA SER A 69 0.59 -12.52 4.74
C SER A 69 2.07 -12.79 4.96
N LYS A 70 2.45 -14.03 5.25
CA LYS A 70 3.87 -14.43 5.36
C LYS A 70 4.50 -14.48 3.97
N LYS A 71 5.74 -14.00 3.84
CA LYS A 71 6.48 -14.16 2.59
C LYS A 71 7.08 -15.56 2.49
N SER A 72 6.84 -16.24 1.36
CA SER A 72 7.51 -17.49 1.03
C SER A 72 9.03 -17.26 0.85
N PHE A 73 9.84 -18.30 1.04
CA PHE A 73 11.30 -18.19 1.01
C PHE A 73 11.83 -17.57 -0.31
N LEU A 74 11.26 -17.94 -1.45
CA LEU A 74 11.61 -17.40 -2.77
C LEU A 74 11.13 -15.94 -2.96
N ALA A 75 9.94 -15.59 -2.46
CA ALA A 75 9.40 -14.24 -2.56
C ALA A 75 10.24 -13.20 -1.78
N LYS A 76 10.99 -13.62 -0.75
CA LYS A 76 11.89 -12.74 0.01
C LYS A 76 12.95 -12.07 -0.86
N PHE A 77 13.40 -12.75 -1.92
CA PHE A 77 14.46 -12.31 -2.84
C PHE A 77 13.92 -11.78 -4.18
N ALA A 78 12.76 -12.27 -4.61
CA ALA A 78 12.10 -11.83 -5.84
C ALA A 78 11.22 -10.59 -5.66
N ASP A 79 10.91 -10.19 -4.42
CA ASP A 79 10.24 -8.92 -4.10
C ASP A 79 11.19 -7.75 -4.38
N LEU A 80 11.37 -7.46 -5.67
CA LEU A 80 11.80 -6.16 -6.16
C LEU A 80 10.67 -5.19 -5.84
N GLY A 81 10.82 -4.57 -4.66
CA GLY A 81 10.02 -3.49 -4.12
C GLY A 81 8.80 -3.11 -4.96
N TYR A 82 7.63 -3.53 -4.48
CA TYR A 82 6.49 -2.64 -4.56
C TYR A 82 6.88 -1.39 -3.79
N VAL A 83 7.57 -0.48 -4.48
CA VAL A 83 7.81 0.89 -4.02
C VAL A 83 6.47 1.36 -3.47
N ALA A 84 6.45 1.89 -2.26
CA ALA A 84 5.27 2.50 -1.69
C ALA A 84 4.74 3.51 -2.71
N GLY A 85 3.64 3.12 -3.34
CA GLY A 85 3.05 3.88 -4.41
C GLY A 85 2.54 3.11 -5.60
N LEU A 86 2.41 1.79 -5.55
CA LEU A 86 1.80 1.04 -6.64
C LEU A 86 0.79 0.01 -6.12
N ALA A 87 -0.34 0.49 -5.61
CA ALA A 87 -1.56 -0.27 -5.84
C ALA A 87 -1.97 -0.07 -7.30
N PRO A 88 -2.38 -1.15 -7.98
CA PRO A 88 -2.53 -1.15 -9.42
C PRO A 88 -3.45 -0.03 -9.91
N TYR A 89 -4.53 0.28 -9.17
CA TYR A 89 -5.55 1.22 -9.63
C TYR A 89 -5.39 2.64 -9.06
N PRO A 90 -5.15 2.87 -7.76
CA PRO A 90 -4.82 4.20 -7.26
C PRO A 90 -3.62 4.84 -7.96
N TYR A 91 -2.61 4.04 -8.30
CA TYR A 91 -1.46 4.54 -9.06
C TYR A 91 -1.81 4.97 -10.48
N LEU A 92 -2.64 4.19 -11.20
CA LEU A 92 -3.10 4.56 -12.54
C LEU A 92 -3.80 5.93 -12.54
N LEU A 93 -4.47 6.31 -11.44
CA LEU A 93 -5.11 7.62 -11.32
C LEU A 93 -4.12 8.78 -11.20
N THR A 94 -2.93 8.50 -10.65
CA THR A 94 -1.83 9.47 -10.48
C THR A 94 -0.87 9.49 -11.68
N MET A 95 -0.94 8.50 -12.57
CA MET A 95 -0.17 8.54 -13.82
C MET A 95 -0.75 9.64 -14.73
N ASN A 96 0.07 10.65 -15.05
CA ASN A 96 -0.31 11.75 -15.93
C ASN A 96 -0.55 11.23 -17.36
N ASN A 97 -1.82 11.05 -17.75
CA ASN A 97 -2.24 10.74 -19.13
C ASN A 97 -2.25 12.00 -20.02
N ASN A 98 -1.18 12.81 -20.00
CA ASN A 98 -1.15 14.07 -20.74
C ASN A 98 -0.65 13.96 -22.19
N ASN A 99 -0.30 12.79 -22.71
CA ASN A 99 -0.08 12.59 -24.13
C ASN A 99 -0.61 11.21 -24.54
N ASP A 100 -1.38 11.18 -25.63
CA ASP A 100 -2.01 10.02 -26.29
C ASP A 100 -3.29 9.46 -25.66
N GLY A 101 -4.42 10.11 -25.98
CA GLY A 101 -5.61 9.36 -26.40
C GLY A 101 -6.18 8.33 -25.42
N GLY A 102 -6.23 8.65 -24.12
CA GLY A 102 -7.28 8.19 -23.20
C GLY A 102 -7.62 6.70 -23.17
N LYS A 103 -6.62 5.81 -23.19
CA LYS A 103 -6.77 4.45 -22.67
C LYS A 103 -5.95 4.31 -21.40
N ASP A 104 -6.64 4.09 -20.29
CA ASP A 104 -6.02 3.59 -19.06
C ASP A 104 -5.35 2.26 -19.40
N ASP A 105 -4.05 2.31 -19.70
CA ASP A 105 -3.30 1.16 -20.15
C ASP A 105 -3.03 0.25 -18.96
N THR A 106 -4.04 -0.53 -18.58
CA THR A 106 -3.97 -1.53 -17.52
C THR A 106 -2.90 -2.58 -17.77
N SER A 107 -2.30 -2.63 -18.98
CA SER A 107 -1.15 -3.50 -19.27
C SER A 107 0.13 -3.07 -18.51
N LYS A 108 0.21 -1.81 -18.06
CA LYS A 108 1.29 -1.30 -17.18
C LYS A 108 1.18 -1.82 -15.76
N ILE A 109 0.03 -2.35 -15.36
CA ILE A 109 -0.12 -3.03 -14.09
C ILE A 109 0.67 -4.35 -14.16
N ARG A 110 1.74 -4.46 -13.37
CA ARG A 110 2.47 -5.72 -13.21
C ARG A 110 1.47 -6.82 -12.80
N LYS A 111 1.52 -7.99 -13.45
CA LYS A 111 0.63 -9.14 -13.11
C LYS A 111 0.63 -9.48 -11.62
N GLN A 112 1.75 -9.24 -10.93
CA GLN A 112 1.92 -9.41 -9.48
C GLN A 112 1.12 -8.40 -8.62
N ALA A 113 0.41 -7.43 -9.21
CA ALA A 113 -0.38 -6.43 -8.50
C ALA A 113 -1.88 -6.78 -8.51
N ASN A 114 -2.29 -7.71 -9.38
CA ASN A 114 -3.69 -8.07 -9.59
C ASN A 114 -4.16 -9.14 -8.60
N PHE A 115 -4.00 -8.87 -7.31
CA PHE A 115 -4.60 -9.71 -6.27
C PHE A 115 -5.90 -9.07 -5.79
N THR A 116 -6.96 -9.86 -5.71
CA THR A 116 -8.17 -9.48 -4.97
C THR A 116 -7.98 -9.76 -3.48
N PRO A 117 -8.68 -9.06 -2.58
CA PRO A 117 -8.68 -9.39 -1.15
C PRO A 117 -9.01 -10.88 -0.91
N GLU A 118 -9.93 -11.45 -1.68
CA GLU A 118 -10.31 -12.87 -1.60
C GLU A 118 -9.15 -13.80 -1.95
N ASP A 119 -8.36 -13.47 -2.98
CA ASP A 119 -7.16 -14.24 -3.35
C ASP A 119 -6.13 -14.23 -2.21
N LEU A 120 -5.98 -13.09 -1.53
CA LEU A 120 -5.05 -12.95 -0.42
C LEU A 120 -5.52 -13.73 0.81
N LEU A 121 -6.82 -13.73 1.10
CA LEU A 121 -7.40 -14.50 2.20
C LEU A 121 -7.33 -16.01 1.99
N ARG A 122 -7.46 -16.47 0.73
CA ARG A 122 -7.37 -17.90 0.37
C ARG A 122 -5.93 -18.39 0.24
N SER A 123 -4.95 -17.49 0.27
CA SER A 123 -3.55 -17.84 0.19
C SER A 123 -3.12 -18.69 1.38
N GLU A 124 -2.36 -19.76 1.14
CA GLU A 124 -1.73 -20.57 2.19
C GLU A 124 -0.79 -19.75 3.10
N ASN A 125 -0.34 -18.60 2.60
CA ASN A 125 0.53 -17.68 3.33
C ASN A 125 -0.23 -16.67 4.20
N PHE A 126 -1.57 -16.68 4.15
CA PHE A 126 -2.40 -15.80 4.97
C PHE A 126 -2.04 -15.97 6.46
N GLY A 127 -1.77 -14.85 7.13
CA GLY A 127 -1.50 -14.81 8.56
C GLY A 127 -2.73 -14.40 9.34
N TYR A 128 -3.14 -13.15 9.16
CA TYR A 128 -4.27 -12.53 9.86
C TYR A 128 -4.71 -11.25 9.15
N SER A 129 -5.82 -10.68 9.60
CA SER A 129 -6.30 -9.36 9.16
C SER A 129 -6.45 -8.42 10.36
N ILE A 130 -6.23 -7.13 10.16
CA ILE A 130 -6.49 -6.07 11.13
C ILE A 130 -7.48 -5.10 10.51
N TRP A 131 -8.72 -5.05 11.02
CA TRP A 131 -9.75 -4.13 10.51
C TRP A 131 -9.46 -2.70 10.94
N TYR A 132 -9.74 -1.71 10.08
CA TYR A 132 -9.58 -0.31 10.44
C TYR A 132 -10.50 0.09 11.61
N SER A 133 -11.67 -0.54 11.74
CA SER A 133 -12.58 -0.35 12.88
C SER A 133 -11.95 -0.71 14.23
N ASP A 134 -10.99 -1.63 14.21
CA ASP A 134 -10.36 -2.17 15.42
C ASP A 134 -9.07 -1.41 15.74
N MET A 135 -8.63 -0.48 14.88
CA MET A 135 -7.40 0.27 15.09
C MET A 135 -7.63 1.46 16.01
N ARG A 136 -6.85 1.52 17.09
CA ARG A 136 -6.80 2.64 18.02
C ARG A 136 -5.68 3.62 17.69
N GLU A 137 -4.51 3.12 17.33
CA GLU A 137 -3.33 3.93 16.99
C GLU A 137 -2.68 3.35 15.73
N PHE A 138 -2.35 4.22 14.77
CA PHE A 138 -1.60 3.86 13.58
C PHE A 138 -0.45 4.86 13.42
N THR A 139 0.77 4.38 13.61
CA THR A 139 1.96 5.24 13.75
C THR A 139 3.02 4.85 12.75
N LEU A 140 3.43 5.81 11.91
CA LEU A 140 4.58 5.67 11.03
C LEU A 140 5.73 6.50 11.60
N ARG A 141 6.91 5.89 11.73
CA ARG A 141 8.09 6.53 12.29
C ARG A 141 9.28 6.39 11.35
N LYS A 142 10.02 7.49 11.16
CA LYS A 142 11.32 7.48 10.47
C LYS A 142 12.32 6.66 11.27
N GLY A 143 13.00 5.73 10.61
CA GLY A 143 14.01 4.92 11.25
C GLY A 143 15.39 5.56 11.27
N TRP A 144 15.52 6.73 11.88
CA TRP A 144 16.80 7.44 12.04
C TRP A 144 17.91 6.56 12.62
N GLU A 145 17.56 5.62 13.49
CA GLU A 145 18.48 4.64 14.07
C GLU A 145 19.03 3.62 13.06
N THR A 146 18.47 3.56 11.86
CA THR A 146 18.89 2.66 10.78
C THR A 146 19.73 3.38 9.72
N MET A 147 20.18 4.60 10.00
CA MET A 147 21.00 5.38 9.09
C MET A 147 22.37 4.71 8.87
N VAL A 148 22.68 4.42 7.62
CA VAL A 148 24.00 3.93 7.19
C VAL A 148 24.74 5.00 6.42
N THR A 149 26.06 4.99 6.51
CA THR A 149 26.93 5.87 5.70
C THR A 149 27.55 5.04 4.59
N ASN A 150 27.43 5.49 3.34
CA ASN A 150 28.04 4.90 2.16
C ASN A 150 28.77 5.97 1.34
N MET A 151 29.36 5.58 0.20
CA MET A 151 30.11 6.49 -0.67
C MET A 151 29.26 7.64 -1.26
N MET A 152 27.92 7.52 -1.24
CA MET A 152 26.98 8.53 -1.73
C MET A 152 26.34 9.37 -0.62
N GLY A 153 26.79 9.19 0.64
CA GLY A 153 26.30 9.94 1.80
C GLY A 153 25.61 9.08 2.84
N ARG A 154 24.65 9.67 3.56
CA ARG A 154 23.89 8.99 4.61
C ARG A 154 22.51 8.61 4.11
N ALA A 155 22.08 7.39 4.36
CA ALA A 155 20.76 6.90 3.96
C ALA A 155 20.11 6.09 5.09
N ILE A 156 18.82 6.34 5.35
CA ILE A 156 17.99 5.50 6.20
C ILE A 156 17.67 4.22 5.43
N VAL A 157 17.87 3.04 6.03
CA VAL A 157 17.59 1.76 5.35
C VAL A 157 16.25 1.15 5.73
N SER A 158 15.62 1.61 6.80
CA SER A 158 14.30 1.10 7.22
C SER A 158 13.49 2.16 7.96
N ASN A 159 12.17 2.11 7.81
CA ASN A 159 11.18 2.85 8.60
C ASN A 159 10.37 1.89 9.47
N PHE A 160 9.53 2.40 10.35
CA PHE A 160 8.74 1.58 11.27
C PHE A 160 7.27 1.93 11.20
N LEU A 161 6.42 0.92 11.17
CA LEU A 161 4.97 1.03 11.25
C LEU A 161 4.49 0.25 12.47
N THR A 162 3.73 0.91 13.33
CA THR A 162 3.10 0.31 14.50
C THR A 162 1.59 0.46 14.41
N ILE A 163 0.86 -0.64 14.60
CA ILE A 163 -0.60 -0.66 14.68
C ILE A 163 -1.00 -1.15 16.06
N LYS A 164 -1.76 -0.36 16.80
CA LYS A 164 -2.37 -0.79 18.06
C LYS A 164 -3.87 -0.91 17.90
N THR A 165 -4.42 -2.03 18.36
CA THR A 165 -5.85 -2.30 18.29
C THR A 165 -6.57 -1.92 19.59
N THR A 166 -7.88 -1.80 19.52
CA THR A 166 -8.77 -1.49 20.64
C THR A 166 -8.71 -2.55 21.74
N ASP A 167 -8.43 -3.80 21.39
CA ASP A 167 -8.24 -4.93 22.32
C ASP A 167 -6.84 -4.95 22.98
N GLY A 168 -5.99 -3.97 22.70
CA GLY A 168 -4.66 -3.82 23.32
C GLY A 168 -3.53 -4.56 22.61
N LYS A 169 -3.78 -5.30 21.52
CA LYS A 169 -2.70 -5.90 20.73
C LYS A 169 -1.87 -4.82 20.02
N THR A 170 -0.58 -5.08 19.88
CA THR A 170 0.36 -4.22 19.16
C THR A 170 1.06 -5.02 18.07
N TYR A 171 1.06 -4.49 16.86
CA TYR A 171 1.71 -5.05 15.69
C TYR A 171 2.80 -4.10 15.22
N ASP A 172 4.05 -4.54 15.29
CA ASP A 172 5.22 -3.75 14.89
C ASP A 172 5.84 -4.32 13.61
N PHE A 173 6.02 -3.44 12.63
CA PHE A 173 6.54 -3.77 11.31
C PHE A 173 7.73 -2.88 11.00
N THR A 174 8.87 -3.48 10.64
CA THR A 174 9.97 -2.74 10.01
C THR A 174 9.80 -2.77 8.49
N LEU A 175 9.91 -1.60 7.86
CA LEU A 175 9.64 -1.33 6.46
C LEU A 175 10.96 -0.97 5.75
N PRO A 176 11.60 -1.90 5.02
CA PRO A 176 12.85 -1.63 4.32
C PRO A 176 12.68 -0.56 3.24
N VAL A 177 13.56 0.44 3.22
CA VAL A 177 13.50 1.58 2.27
C VAL A 177 13.77 1.13 0.83
N ASN A 178 14.67 0.15 0.63
CA ASN A 178 14.94 -0.41 -0.69
C ASN A 178 13.74 -1.15 -1.30
N LYS A 179 12.78 -1.61 -0.48
CA LYS A 179 11.58 -2.31 -0.93
C LYS A 179 10.37 -1.40 -1.00
N ASN A 180 10.23 -0.49 -0.05
CA ASN A 180 9.05 0.38 0.09
C ASN A 180 9.31 1.81 -0.39
N GLY A 181 10.52 2.20 -0.75
CA GLY A 181 10.84 3.61 -1.00
C GLY A 181 10.99 4.44 0.28
N LEU A 182 11.10 5.76 0.09
CA LEU A 182 11.37 6.71 1.16
C LEU A 182 10.18 6.88 2.11
N TYR A 183 10.45 7.39 3.31
CA TYR A 183 9.43 7.64 4.33
C TYR A 183 8.31 8.53 3.80
N GLU A 184 8.64 9.60 3.09
CA GLU A 184 7.71 10.60 2.58
C GLU A 184 6.71 9.96 1.61
N SER A 185 7.18 9.05 0.75
CA SER A 185 6.33 8.30 -0.18
C SER A 185 5.37 7.38 0.58
N VAL A 186 5.89 6.61 1.54
CA VAL A 186 5.07 5.72 2.38
C VAL A 186 4.02 6.52 3.15
N PHE A 187 4.43 7.63 3.78
CA PHE A 187 3.56 8.51 4.55
C PHE A 187 2.45 9.12 3.69
N PHE A 188 2.79 9.63 2.50
CA PHE A 188 1.82 10.16 1.55
C PHE A 188 0.76 9.10 1.19
N TRP A 189 1.18 7.91 0.77
CA TRP A 189 0.24 6.88 0.33
C TRP A 189 -0.65 6.38 1.46
N LEU A 190 -0.09 6.15 2.65
CA LEU A 190 -0.88 5.78 3.81
C LEU A 190 -1.88 6.89 4.18
N GLY A 191 -1.47 8.17 4.10
CA GLY A 191 -2.31 9.30 4.51
C GLY A 191 -3.40 9.67 3.51
N VAL A 192 -3.21 9.34 2.23
CA VAL A 192 -4.19 9.61 1.17
C VAL A 192 -5.14 8.43 0.97
N ALA A 193 -4.62 7.19 1.00
CA ALA A 193 -5.40 6.02 0.67
C ALA A 193 -6.18 5.43 1.85
N LEU A 194 -5.73 5.62 3.08
CA LEU A 194 -6.33 4.93 4.22
C LEU A 194 -7.34 5.81 4.98
N PRO A 195 -8.44 5.23 5.49
CA PRO A 195 -9.43 5.96 6.28
C PRO A 195 -8.99 6.13 7.75
N ILE A 196 -7.68 6.24 8.02
CA ILE A 196 -7.10 6.31 9.36
C ILE A 196 -6.17 7.51 9.50
N ARG A 197 -6.11 8.10 10.69
CA ARG A 197 -5.15 9.17 11.00
C ARG A 197 -3.80 8.54 11.34
N ILE A 198 -2.75 8.99 10.67
CA ILE A 198 -1.39 8.58 10.98
C ILE A 198 -0.85 9.51 12.06
N ALA A 199 -0.44 8.95 13.19
CA ALA A 199 0.36 9.67 14.16
C ALA A 199 1.83 9.67 13.71
N GLU A 200 2.43 10.85 13.63
CA GLU A 200 3.89 10.97 13.47
C GLU A 200 4.55 10.84 14.85
N LYS A 201 5.64 10.07 14.91
CA LYS A 201 6.52 9.99 16.08
C LYS A 201 7.97 10.17 15.67
#